data_AF-A0A964C8U8-F1
#
_entry.id   AF-A0A964C8U8-F1
#
_cell.length_a   1.000
_cell.length_b   1.000
_cell.length_c   1.000
_cell.angle_alpha   90.00
_cell.angle_beta   90.00
_cell.angle_gamma   90.00
#
_symmetry.space_group_name_H-M   'P 1'
#
loop_
_entity.id
_entity.type
_entity.pdbx_description
1 polymer ?
#
loop_
_entity_poly.entity_id
_entity_poly.type
_entity_poly.pdbx_seq_one_letter_code
_entity_poly.pdbx_strand_id
1 'polypeptide(L)'
;MNPILEQKLWNAGKYPEVYPQEIWQEIIDGILDDFQNFLGQDFHRDPEINLNIKYSHSPSFNRWIWSEEKENAPLYHTAWSAVIGGGMVGTESGENIFHVSLTLFLFDMTSKKRLCLKTGESLLEFVFEKQSDSHGYWRSLGWCKDEWGEWEDLDYDTD
;
A
#
# COMPACT_ATOMS: atom_id res chain seq x y z
N MET A 1 7.63 11.38 -4.80
CA MET A 1 6.63 12.13 -3.99
C MET A 1 7.03 13.61 -3.83
N ASN A 2 6.09 14.53 -3.56
CA ASN A 2 6.43 15.92 -3.21
C ASN A 2 7.10 16.00 -1.81
N PRO A 3 8.27 16.67 -1.64
CA PRO A 3 8.98 16.75 -0.37
C PRO A 3 8.16 17.29 0.81
N ILE A 4 7.22 18.20 0.57
CA ILE A 4 6.36 18.78 1.62
C ILE A 4 5.37 17.74 2.14
N LEU A 5 4.75 16.98 1.23
CA LEU A 5 3.82 15.91 1.59
C LEU A 5 4.55 14.77 2.29
N GLU A 6 5.76 14.46 1.84
CA GLU A 6 6.58 13.41 2.41
C GLU A 6 7.02 13.78 3.85
N GLN A 7 7.41 15.04 4.07
CA GLN A 7 7.70 15.52 5.42
C GLN A 7 6.48 15.43 6.34
N LYS A 8 5.28 15.73 5.82
CA LYS A 8 4.02 15.56 6.57
C LYS A 8 3.79 14.10 6.92
N LEU A 9 3.96 13.17 5.98
CA LEU A 9 3.87 11.73 6.23
C LEU A 9 4.77 11.31 7.39
N TRP A 10 6.05 11.69 7.34
CA TRP A 10 7.02 11.36 8.39
C TRP A 10 6.76 12.01 9.75
N ASN A 11 5.90 13.02 9.79
CA ASN A 11 5.51 13.72 11.00
C ASN A 11 4.10 13.37 11.49
N ALA A 12 3.37 12.53 10.75
CA ALA A 12 2.09 12.01 11.20
C ALA A 12 2.22 11.33 12.56
N GLY A 13 1.26 11.56 13.46
CA GLY A 13 1.30 10.99 14.81
C GLY A 13 2.17 11.72 15.82
N LYS A 14 3.10 12.60 15.39
CA LYS A 14 4.08 13.22 16.30
C LYS A 14 3.54 14.45 17.04
N TYR A 15 2.63 15.17 16.41
CA TYR A 15 2.09 16.43 16.93
C TYR A 15 0.61 16.28 17.29
N PRO A 16 0.09 17.11 18.21
CA PRO A 16 -1.32 17.06 18.60
C PRO A 16 -2.27 17.53 17.50
N GLU A 17 -1.75 18.22 16.47
CA GLU A 17 -2.52 18.73 15.35
C GLU A 17 -2.85 17.59 14.37
N VAL A 18 -4.14 17.41 14.10
CA VAL A 18 -4.63 16.46 13.10
C VAL A 18 -4.56 17.11 11.73
N TYR A 19 -3.94 16.43 10.76
CA TYR A 19 -4.02 16.88 9.37
C TYR A 19 -5.45 16.71 8.83
N PRO A 20 -5.98 17.72 8.11
CA PRO A 20 -7.25 17.59 7.42
C PRO A 20 -7.27 16.39 6.46
N GLN A 21 -8.46 15.88 6.16
CA GLN A 21 -8.63 14.74 5.26
C GLN A 21 -8.03 15.02 3.87
N GLU A 22 -8.13 16.25 3.37
CA GLU A 22 -7.60 16.66 2.07
C GLU A 22 -6.07 16.53 2.02
N ILE A 23 -5.39 16.84 3.13
CA ILE A 23 -3.94 16.65 3.23
C ILE A 23 -3.58 15.18 3.23
N TRP A 24 -4.37 14.33 3.90
CA TRP A 24 -4.17 12.88 3.86
C TRP A 24 -4.38 12.31 2.46
N GLN A 25 -5.40 12.80 1.73
CA GLN A 25 -5.63 12.43 0.34
C GLN A 25 -4.42 12.79 -0.53
N GLU A 26 -3.91 14.02 -0.43
CA GLU A 26 -2.70 14.44 -1.16
C GLU A 26 -1.48 13.59 -0.82
N ILE A 27 -1.28 13.25 0.47
CA ILE A 27 -0.20 12.37 0.91
C ILE A 27 -0.33 10.99 0.28
N ILE A 28 -1.50 10.36 0.37
CA ILE A 28 -1.74 9.00 -0.12
C ILE A 28 -1.62 8.96 -1.65
N ASP A 29 -2.20 9.93 -2.36
CA ASP A 29 -2.05 10.04 -3.80
C ASP A 29 -0.59 10.26 -4.21
N GLY A 30 0.16 11.11 -3.48
CA GLY A 30 1.58 11.34 -3.74
C GLY A 30 2.46 10.12 -3.50
N ILE A 31 2.11 9.25 -2.54
CA ILE A 31 2.77 7.96 -2.30
C ILE A 31 2.43 6.95 -3.41
N LEU A 32 1.16 6.91 -3.84
CA LEU A 32 0.73 6.03 -4.92
C LEU A 32 1.30 6.44 -6.28
N ASP A 33 1.42 7.74 -6.57
CA ASP A 33 2.13 8.24 -7.75
C ASP A 33 3.60 7.78 -7.73
N ASP A 34 4.25 7.81 -6.56
CA ASP A 34 5.61 7.30 -6.39
C ASP A 34 5.68 5.78 -6.63
N PHE A 35 4.70 5.03 -6.11
CA PHE A 35 4.60 3.58 -6.32
C PHE A 35 4.35 3.21 -7.79
N GLN A 36 3.54 3.99 -8.50
CA GLN A 36 3.28 3.84 -9.94
C GLN A 36 4.58 3.99 -10.74
N ASN A 37 5.43 4.96 -10.38
CA ASN A 37 6.75 5.12 -10.96
C ASN A 37 7.69 3.96 -10.60
N PHE A 38 7.64 3.46 -9.36
CA PHE A 38 8.42 2.32 -8.90
C PHE A 38 8.08 1.03 -9.68
N LEU A 39 6.79 0.76 -9.89
CA LEU A 39 6.32 -0.39 -10.68
C LEU A 39 6.53 -0.20 -12.19
N GLY A 40 6.56 1.05 -12.67
CA GLY A 40 6.60 1.36 -14.10
C GLY A 40 5.29 1.00 -14.83
N GLN A 41 4.17 0.95 -14.11
CA GLN A 41 2.85 0.58 -14.63
C GLN A 41 1.75 1.43 -13.97
N ASP A 42 0.78 1.87 -14.77
CA ASP A 42 -0.44 2.54 -14.29
C ASP A 42 -1.41 1.55 -13.59
N PHE A 43 -2.20 2.08 -12.66
CA PHE A 43 -3.21 1.31 -11.92
C PHE A 43 -4.39 2.18 -11.49
N HIS A 44 -5.51 1.53 -11.21
CA HIS A 44 -6.69 2.15 -10.63
C HIS A 44 -6.54 2.28 -9.11
N ARG A 45 -7.22 3.29 -8.56
CA ARG A 45 -7.28 3.57 -7.14
C ARG A 45 -8.73 3.60 -6.74
N ASP A 46 -9.05 2.97 -5.62
CA ASP A 46 -10.38 3.07 -5.03
C ASP A 46 -10.72 4.55 -4.79
N PRO A 47 -11.87 5.08 -5.23
CA PRO A 47 -12.24 6.46 -4.94
C PRO A 47 -12.37 6.73 -3.44
N GLU A 48 -12.66 5.70 -2.63
CA GLU A 48 -12.77 5.81 -1.19
C GLU A 48 -11.45 5.47 -0.49
N ILE A 49 -11.15 6.24 0.55
CA ILE A 49 -10.02 5.99 1.45
C ILE A 49 -10.60 5.74 2.83
N ASN A 50 -10.28 4.59 3.41
CA ASN A 50 -10.59 4.33 4.81
C ASN A 50 -9.55 5.06 5.66
N LEU A 51 -9.95 6.19 6.24
CA LEU A 51 -9.08 7.09 6.99
C LEU A 51 -9.55 7.18 8.45
N ASN A 52 -8.67 6.86 9.39
CA ASN A 52 -8.89 7.09 10.81
C ASN A 52 -7.93 8.15 11.32
N ILE A 53 -8.43 9.38 11.47
CA ILE A 53 -7.66 10.55 11.95
C ILE A 53 -8.24 11.15 13.22
N LYS A 54 -9.14 10.41 13.89
CA LYS A 54 -9.80 10.89 15.12
C LYS A 54 -8.81 11.14 16.25
N TYR A 55 -7.70 10.40 16.26
CA TYR A 55 -6.65 10.51 17.26
C TYR A 55 -5.36 10.99 16.60
N SER A 56 -4.91 12.19 16.97
CA SER A 56 -3.72 12.84 16.39
C SER A 56 -2.44 12.01 16.51
N HIS A 57 -2.33 11.20 17.57
CA HIS A 57 -1.18 10.32 17.83
C HIS A 57 -1.33 8.90 17.30
N SER A 58 -2.44 8.58 16.63
CA SER A 58 -2.66 7.28 16.02
C SER A 58 -3.47 7.41 14.72
N PRO A 59 -3.01 8.25 13.76
CA PRO A 59 -3.63 8.25 12.45
C PRO A 59 -3.36 6.92 11.75
N SER A 60 -4.32 6.46 10.96
CA SER A 60 -4.12 5.34 10.04
C SER A 60 -4.97 5.49 8.79
N PHE A 61 -4.55 4.83 7.71
CA PHE A 61 -5.33 4.74 6.49
C PHE A 61 -5.18 3.35 5.85
N ASN A 62 -6.15 3.00 5.00
CA ASN A 62 -5.95 2.02 3.95
C ASN A 62 -6.73 2.41 2.68
N ARG A 63 -6.26 1.91 1.54
CA ARG A 63 -6.89 2.11 0.24
C ARG A 63 -6.61 0.94 -0.68
N TRP A 64 -7.62 0.51 -1.43
CA TRP A 64 -7.45 -0.48 -2.49
C TRP A 64 -6.92 0.15 -3.77
N ILE A 65 -6.07 -0.60 -4.46
CA ILE A 65 -5.58 -0.29 -5.81
C ILE A 65 -5.54 -1.59 -6.63
N TRP A 66 -5.66 -1.50 -7.95
CA TRP A 66 -5.62 -2.68 -8.82
C TRP A 66 -5.11 -2.36 -10.22
N SER A 67 -4.50 -3.36 -10.85
CA SER A 67 -3.97 -3.25 -12.21
C SER A 67 -5.05 -2.87 -13.21
N GLU A 68 -4.69 -2.04 -14.19
CA GLU A 68 -5.52 -1.84 -15.39
C GLU A 68 -5.66 -3.17 -16.15
N GLU A 69 -6.90 -3.64 -16.33
CA GLU A 69 -7.18 -4.82 -17.15
C GLU A 69 -6.97 -4.48 -18.63
N LYS A 70 -6.01 -5.14 -19.29
CA LYS A 70 -5.91 -5.10 -20.75
C LYS A 70 -6.49 -6.38 -21.31
N GLU A 71 -7.82 -6.42 -21.46
CA GLU A 71 -8.59 -7.55 -22.00
C GLU A 71 -8.05 -8.11 -23.35
N ASN A 72 -7.24 -7.34 -24.08
CA ASN A 72 -6.70 -7.69 -25.39
C ASN A 72 -5.18 -7.78 -25.46
N ALA A 73 -4.48 -7.91 -24.33
CA ALA A 73 -3.03 -8.04 -24.34
C ALA A 73 -2.62 -9.54 -24.39
N PRO A 74 -2.15 -10.06 -25.54
CA PRO A 74 -1.99 -11.50 -25.79
C PRO A 74 -0.92 -12.21 -24.94
N LEU A 75 -0.23 -11.49 -24.05
CA LEU A 75 0.89 -11.98 -23.22
C LEU A 75 0.71 -11.69 -21.72
N TYR A 76 -0.33 -10.97 -21.30
CA TYR A 76 -0.54 -10.60 -19.90
C TYR A 76 -1.61 -11.52 -19.30
N HIS A 77 -1.17 -12.58 -18.64
CA HIS A 77 -2.04 -13.55 -17.96
C HIS A 77 -2.21 -13.28 -16.47
N THR A 78 -1.70 -12.15 -15.98
CA THR A 78 -1.70 -11.82 -14.56
C THR A 78 -2.32 -10.45 -14.31
N ALA A 79 -3.32 -10.39 -13.45
CA ALA A 79 -3.78 -9.15 -12.83
C ALA A 79 -3.29 -9.08 -11.38
N TRP A 80 -3.37 -7.90 -10.79
CA TRP A 80 -3.08 -7.73 -9.37
C TRP A 80 -4.04 -6.74 -8.72
N SER A 81 -4.33 -6.99 -7.45
CA SER A 81 -4.91 -6.01 -6.53
C SER A 81 -3.96 -5.82 -5.37
N ALA A 82 -4.03 -4.68 -4.70
CA ALA A 82 -3.24 -4.43 -3.51
C ALA A 82 -3.96 -3.49 -2.54
N VAL A 83 -3.64 -3.63 -1.26
CA VAL A 83 -4.00 -2.67 -0.23
C VAL A 83 -2.77 -1.90 0.17
N ILE A 84 -2.79 -0.58 0.01
CA ILE A 84 -1.84 0.28 0.71
C ILE A 84 -2.40 0.59 2.09
N GLY A 85 -1.57 0.46 3.12
CA GLY A 85 -1.90 0.76 4.50
C GLY A 85 -0.84 1.66 5.14
N GLY A 86 -1.28 2.54 6.04
CA GLY A 86 -0.38 3.34 6.85
C GLY A 86 -0.87 3.49 8.27
N GLY A 87 0.04 3.54 9.23
CA GLY A 87 -0.31 3.69 10.64
C GLY A 87 0.90 3.83 11.55
N MET A 88 0.63 4.16 12.82
CA MET A 88 1.68 4.25 13.84
C MET A 88 2.12 2.87 14.28
N VAL A 89 3.43 2.61 14.23
CA VAL A 89 4.06 1.39 14.75
C VAL A 89 5.09 1.76 15.80
N GLY A 90 5.12 1.00 16.89
CA GLY A 90 6.14 1.14 17.92
C GLY A 90 7.47 0.58 17.44
N THR A 91 8.56 1.28 17.77
CA THR A 91 9.92 0.80 17.53
C THR A 91 10.55 0.24 18.79
N GLU A 92 11.63 -0.54 18.66
CA GLU A 92 12.37 -1.08 19.80
C GLU A 92 12.94 0.01 20.73
N SER A 93 13.17 1.22 20.22
CA SER A 93 13.59 2.38 21.02
C SER A 93 12.46 3.04 21.81
N GLY A 94 11.21 2.56 21.67
CA GLY A 94 10.02 3.09 22.33
C GLY A 94 9.41 4.31 21.64
N GLU A 95 9.97 4.75 20.51
CA GLU A 95 9.37 5.81 19.69
C GLU A 95 8.34 5.22 18.73
N ASN A 96 7.20 5.89 18.56
CA ASN A 96 6.22 5.53 17.53
C ASN A 96 6.57 6.26 16.23
N ILE A 97 6.68 5.51 15.14
CA ILE A 97 6.88 6.06 13.80
C ILE A 97 5.67 5.75 12.93
N PHE A 98 5.40 6.61 11.95
CA PHE A 98 4.40 6.32 10.94
C PHE A 98 5.02 5.39 9.89
N HIS A 99 4.43 4.23 9.68
CA HIS A 99 4.86 3.21 8.71
C HIS A 99 3.84 3.09 7.60
N VAL A 100 4.32 2.83 6.38
CA VAL A 100 3.49 2.60 5.20
C VAL A 100 3.93 1.29 4.56
N SER A 101 2.98 0.41 4.33
CA SER A 101 3.17 -0.85 3.60
C SER A 101 2.11 -1.02 2.53
N LEU A 102 2.41 -1.93 1.60
CA LEU A 102 1.49 -2.33 0.56
C LEU A 102 1.55 -3.84 0.41
N THR A 103 0.39 -4.47 0.50
CA THR A 103 0.20 -5.91 0.35
C THR A 103 -0.47 -6.18 -0.98
N LEU A 104 0.23 -6.87 -1.88
CA LEU A 104 -0.20 -7.12 -3.26
C LEU A 104 -0.51 -8.60 -3.47
N PHE A 105 -1.61 -8.85 -4.17
CA PHE A 105 -2.12 -10.15 -4.55
C PHE A 105 -2.03 -10.29 -6.08
N LEU A 106 -1.44 -11.38 -6.55
CA LEU A 106 -1.39 -11.69 -7.99
C LEU A 106 -2.45 -12.73 -8.32
N PHE A 107 -3.14 -12.57 -9.45
CA PHE A 107 -4.17 -13.47 -9.92
C PHE A 107 -3.86 -13.94 -11.35
N ASP A 108 -4.07 -15.22 -11.61
CA ASP A 108 -4.08 -15.76 -12.96
C ASP A 108 -5.41 -15.40 -13.64
N MET A 109 -5.38 -14.66 -14.73
CA MET A 109 -6.58 -14.16 -15.42
C MET A 109 -7.38 -15.26 -16.14
N THR A 110 -6.77 -16.42 -16.40
CA THR A 110 -7.45 -17.54 -17.08
C THR A 110 -8.32 -18.31 -16.10
N SER A 111 -7.77 -18.60 -14.92
CA SER A 111 -8.42 -19.37 -13.87
C SER A 111 -9.13 -18.50 -12.84
N LYS A 112 -8.85 -17.18 -12.85
CA LYS A 112 -9.26 -16.19 -11.84
C LYS A 112 -8.83 -16.55 -10.42
N LYS A 113 -7.75 -17.32 -10.27
CA LYS A 113 -7.25 -17.77 -8.97
C LYS A 113 -6.03 -16.97 -8.54
N ARG A 114 -5.93 -16.71 -7.24
CA ARG A 114 -4.72 -16.15 -6.63
C ARG A 114 -3.52 -17.06 -6.89
N LEU A 115 -2.40 -16.46 -7.26
CA LEU A 115 -1.12 -17.14 -7.41
C LEU A 115 -0.52 -17.41 -6.03
N CYS A 116 -0.18 -18.68 -5.79
CA CYS A 116 0.51 -19.10 -4.58
C CYS A 116 1.78 -19.86 -4.97
N LEU A 117 2.88 -19.58 -4.27
CA LEU A 117 4.09 -20.39 -4.36
C LEU A 117 3.84 -21.79 -3.77
N LYS A 118 4.62 -22.77 -4.23
CA LYS A 118 4.56 -24.16 -3.70
C LYS A 118 4.87 -24.24 -2.20
N THR A 119 5.58 -23.24 -1.68
CA THR A 119 5.98 -23.08 -0.29
C THR A 119 4.89 -22.41 0.58
N GLY A 120 3.80 -21.95 -0.03
CA GLY A 120 2.59 -21.43 0.62
C GLY A 120 2.46 -19.90 0.64
N GLU A 121 3.47 -19.15 0.22
CA GLU A 121 3.40 -17.70 0.08
C GLU A 121 2.41 -17.32 -1.02
N SER A 122 1.58 -16.30 -0.77
CA SER A 122 0.48 -15.89 -1.64
C SER A 122 0.39 -14.37 -1.81
N LEU A 123 1.29 -13.63 -1.15
CA LEU A 123 1.31 -12.17 -1.07
C LEU A 123 2.68 -11.65 -1.47
N LEU A 124 2.73 -10.46 -2.06
CA LEU A 124 3.94 -9.65 -2.19
C LEU A 124 3.83 -8.44 -1.27
N GLU A 125 4.84 -8.24 -0.41
CA GLU A 125 4.87 -7.09 0.49
C GLU A 125 5.89 -6.03 0.04
N PHE A 126 5.49 -4.78 0.21
CA PHE A 126 6.32 -3.60 -0.02
C PHE A 126 6.21 -2.66 1.17
N VAL A 127 7.29 -1.94 1.45
CA VAL A 127 7.32 -0.90 2.48
C VAL A 127 7.88 0.38 1.89
N PHE A 128 7.33 1.52 2.31
CA PHE A 128 7.84 2.83 1.97
C PHE A 128 8.70 3.35 3.13
N GLU A 129 10.01 3.33 2.94
CA GLU A 129 10.98 3.60 3.99
C GLU A 129 11.63 4.97 3.84
N LYS A 130 11.82 5.64 4.98
CA LYS A 130 12.58 6.88 5.04
C LYS A 130 14.08 6.61 4.99
N GLN A 131 14.76 7.20 4.02
CA GLN A 131 16.23 7.17 3.86
C GLN A 131 16.92 8.24 4.71
N SER A 132 18.26 8.17 4.77
CA SER A 132 19.10 9.07 5.56
C SER A 132 19.07 10.53 5.08
N ASP A 133 18.80 10.75 3.80
CA ASP A 133 18.57 12.07 3.21
C ASP A 133 17.14 12.59 3.41
N SER A 134 16.33 11.85 4.19
CA SER A 134 14.92 12.11 4.47
C SER A 134 13.96 11.91 3.30
N HIS A 135 14.40 11.32 2.19
CA HIS A 135 13.54 10.88 1.10
C HIS A 135 13.01 9.46 1.31
N GLY A 136 11.83 9.20 0.78
CA GLY A 136 11.16 7.92 0.87
C GLY A 136 11.50 7.05 -0.32
N TYR A 137 11.56 5.74 -0.09
CA TYR A 137 11.80 4.77 -1.16
C TYR A 137 11.02 3.48 -0.92
N TRP A 138 10.49 2.92 -2.01
CA TRP A 138 9.79 1.64 -2.00
C TRP A 138 10.76 0.47 -2.01
N ARG A 139 10.68 -0.38 -0.98
CA ARG A 139 11.43 -1.62 -0.90
C ARG A 139 10.49 -2.82 -0.92
N SER A 140 10.76 -3.76 -1.81
CA SER A 140 10.08 -5.06 -1.80
C SER A 140 10.62 -5.93 -0.66
N LEU A 141 9.73 -6.52 0.12
CA LEU A 141 10.04 -7.57 1.11
C LEU A 141 9.99 -8.96 0.47
N GLY A 142 9.44 -9.08 -0.74
CA GLY A 142 9.30 -10.33 -1.47
C GLY A 142 7.99 -11.06 -1.16
N TRP A 143 8.01 -12.37 -1.38
CA TRP A 143 6.84 -13.23 -1.17
C TRP A 143 6.64 -13.54 0.30
N CYS A 144 5.42 -13.32 0.80
CA CYS A 144 5.00 -13.55 2.17
C CYS A 144 3.82 -14.53 2.23
N LYS A 145 3.69 -15.20 3.37
CA LYS A 145 2.51 -16.00 3.70
C LYS A 145 1.46 -15.09 4.34
N ASP A 146 0.20 -15.38 4.07
CA ASP A 146 -0.89 -14.86 4.87
C ASP A 146 -0.94 -15.63 6.21
N GLU A 147 -0.11 -15.24 7.17
CA GLU A 147 0.03 -15.99 8.43
C GLU A 147 -1.24 -15.98 9.29
N TRP A 148 -2.10 -14.98 9.08
CA TRP A 148 -3.30 -14.74 9.89
C TRP A 148 -4.59 -15.13 9.17
N GLY A 149 -4.49 -15.55 7.90
CA GLY A 149 -5.63 -15.88 7.05
C GLY A 149 -6.53 -14.69 6.78
N GLU A 150 -6.02 -13.46 6.90
CA GLU A 150 -6.80 -12.23 6.73
C GLU A 150 -7.34 -12.08 5.30
N TRP A 151 -6.73 -12.79 4.37
CA TRP A 151 -6.93 -12.65 2.94
C TRP A 151 -7.28 -13.98 2.27
N GLU A 152 -7.66 -15.03 3.02
CA GLU A 152 -7.97 -16.35 2.45
C GLU A 152 -9.15 -16.31 1.47
N ASP A 153 -10.15 -15.46 1.74
CA ASP A 153 -11.39 -15.34 0.98
C ASP A 153 -11.37 -14.26 -0.11
N LEU A 154 -10.21 -13.65 -0.39
CA LEU A 154 -10.09 -12.65 -1.47
C LEU A 154 -10.16 -13.34 -2.84
N ASP A 155 -11.34 -13.29 -3.43
CA ASP A 155 -11.59 -13.66 -4.81
C ASP A 155 -11.38 -12.48 -5.77
N TYR A 156 -11.06 -12.78 -7.03
CA TYR A 156 -11.01 -11.78 -8.08
C TYR A 156 -12.44 -11.45 -8.53
N ASP A 157 -13.09 -10.52 -7.83
CA ASP A 157 -14.38 -9.98 -8.24
C ASP A 157 -14.17 -8.92 -9.34
N THR A 158 -14.62 -9.27 -10.55
CA THR A 158 -14.83 -8.32 -11.63
C THR A 158 -16.22 -7.73 -11.45
N ASP A 159 -16.33 -6.57 -10.80
CA ASP A 159 -17.53 -5.73 -10.91
C ASP A 159 -17.71 -5.21 -12.35
#